data_AF-A0A2A4MPA6-F1
#
_entry.id   AF-A0A2A4MPA6-F1
#
_cell.length_a   1.000
_cell.length_b   1.000
_cell.length_c   1.000
_cell.angle_alpha   90.00
_cell.angle_beta   90.00
_cell.angle_gamma   90.00
#
_symmetry.space_group_name_H-M   'P 1'
#
loop_
_entity.id
_entity.type
_entity.pdbx_description
1 polymer ?
#
loop_
_entity_poly.entity_id
_entity_poly.type
_entity_poly.pdbx_seq_one_letter_code
_entity_poly.pdbx_strand_id
1 'polypeptide(L)'
;MTVSTLSKTIALSLLVLSLSACDKAGDDTAKTIDPFAINPLSPENQVYPTEALTWNEWVAYDSPNRSGFDRYYHLGKGTLDFSKWKAEDLLPAEVFKHRHRNMCELPNEIRDALRYGGGLAIRDINELLALAEYGYAEAQSLMSNFCDDRGRQYAYNERGSLVKLPGDKKPVSARAALYWAQRGAASGNALAQWRLVQCMHDIYLFQDNHPDKVSDPIELDPFWYDKAQYWLEQSVENGLIHDAVHERWHWAYIAGFPKSENPRFFIERYKWKRLWEIQGNFRLSRDYNRHFDEAVSFNGSKALAYGYKFLAASPHSSDKTVAQAEKEVGEWLRAHPDVWHNIYEHGYIERPGSEEALCVGEPGYDAFFDFDWLNKELAQYDIQVPLPVRVTLTDR
;
A
#
# COMPACT_ATOMS: atom_id res chain seq x y z
N MET A 1 -25.88 12.18 65.86
CA MET A 1 -24.47 12.60 65.73
C MET A 1 -24.19 12.91 64.28
N THR A 2 -23.60 14.07 64.08
CA THR A 2 -23.60 14.90 62.89
C THR A 2 -22.65 14.41 61.79
N VAL A 3 -23.18 14.45 60.57
CA VAL A 3 -22.46 14.41 59.30
C VAL A 3 -21.67 15.72 59.12
N SER A 4 -20.41 15.62 58.67
CA SER A 4 -19.55 16.74 58.24
C SER A 4 -18.56 16.20 57.18
N THR A 5 -18.71 16.50 55.89
CA THR A 5 -18.30 17.69 55.10
C THR A 5 -16.79 17.95 55.01
N LEU A 6 -16.21 17.73 53.81
CA LEU A 6 -15.32 18.63 53.03
C LEU A 6 -14.86 17.86 51.76
N SER A 7 -15.31 18.15 50.53
CA SER A 7 -15.09 19.30 49.63
C SER A 7 -13.84 19.18 48.75
N LYS A 8 -14.05 19.11 47.42
CA LYS A 8 -13.39 19.87 46.32
C LYS A 8 -13.78 19.22 44.97
N THR A 9 -14.86 19.67 44.32
CA THR A 9 -14.86 20.69 43.24
C THR A 9 -14.02 20.29 42.03
N ILE A 10 -14.65 19.65 41.03
CA ILE A 10 -14.23 19.73 39.63
C ILE A 10 -15.45 20.25 38.85
N ALA A 11 -15.27 21.43 38.26
CA ALA A 11 -16.25 22.12 37.45
C ALA A 11 -16.47 21.35 36.15
N LEU A 12 -17.69 20.88 35.94
CA LEU A 12 -18.15 20.29 34.68
C LEU A 12 -18.91 21.38 33.92
N SER A 13 -18.27 21.99 32.93
CA SER A 13 -18.91 22.92 32.01
C SER A 13 -19.66 22.12 30.94
N LEU A 14 -20.90 21.73 31.27
CA LEU A 14 -21.90 21.25 30.31
C LEU A 14 -22.51 22.46 29.60
N LEU A 15 -22.11 22.70 28.35
CA LEU A 15 -22.83 23.64 27.49
C LEU A 15 -24.05 22.91 26.91
N VAL A 16 -25.20 23.28 27.45
CA VAL A 16 -26.54 22.87 27.02
C VAL A 16 -26.83 23.55 25.68
N LEU A 17 -26.86 22.79 24.58
CA LEU A 17 -27.52 23.21 23.35
C LEU A 17 -29.01 22.86 23.48
N SER A 18 -29.77 23.82 23.99
CA SER A 18 -31.23 23.81 23.97
C SER A 18 -31.73 24.02 22.54
N LEU A 19 -32.57 23.09 22.10
CA LEU A 19 -33.53 23.26 21.00
C LEU A 19 -34.38 24.52 21.21
N SER A 20 -34.38 25.41 20.22
CA SER A 20 -35.46 26.37 20.00
C SER A 20 -35.81 26.40 18.52
N ALA A 21 -36.98 25.87 18.19
CA ALA A 21 -37.63 26.04 16.91
C ALA A 21 -38.44 27.35 16.89
N CYS A 22 -38.57 27.92 15.68
CA CYS A 22 -39.53 28.93 15.23
C CYS A 22 -39.39 30.37 15.78
N ASP A 23 -38.72 31.23 15.01
CA ASP A 23 -39.37 32.25 14.17
C ASP A 23 -38.36 33.30 13.70
N LYS A 24 -38.09 33.32 12.39
CA LYS A 24 -38.16 34.49 11.50
C LYS A 24 -37.48 34.16 10.18
N ALA A 25 -38.30 34.15 9.13
CA ALA A 25 -37.84 34.32 7.76
C ALA A 25 -37.02 35.63 7.69
N GLY A 26 -35.75 35.50 7.35
CA GLY A 26 -34.81 36.61 7.30
C GLY A 26 -33.45 36.13 6.83
N ASP A 27 -33.24 36.29 5.52
CA ASP A 27 -31.95 36.24 4.85
C ASP A 27 -31.26 34.86 4.77
N ASP A 28 -31.82 33.98 3.93
CA ASP A 28 -31.07 32.91 3.27
C ASP A 28 -30.05 33.53 2.29
N THR A 29 -28.99 34.09 2.85
CA THR A 29 -27.67 34.04 2.22
C THR A 29 -26.84 33.01 2.95
N ALA A 30 -27.37 31.78 3.03
CA ALA A 30 -26.51 30.62 2.95
C ALA A 30 -25.72 30.82 1.65
N LYS A 31 -24.48 31.31 1.77
CA LYS A 31 -23.54 31.31 0.66
C LYS A 31 -23.57 29.88 0.16
N THR A 32 -24.21 29.67 -1.00
CA THR A 32 -23.94 28.54 -1.85
C THR A 32 -22.44 28.60 -2.04
N ILE A 33 -21.72 27.77 -1.28
CA ILE A 33 -20.35 27.44 -1.59
C ILE A 33 -20.47 26.85 -2.97
N ASP A 34 -20.11 27.65 -3.98
CA ASP A 34 -20.05 27.18 -5.35
C ASP A 34 -19.09 25.99 -5.31
N PRO A 35 -19.57 24.75 -5.54
CA PRO A 35 -18.71 23.56 -5.50
C PRO A 35 -17.59 23.65 -6.55
N PHE A 36 -17.70 24.59 -7.49
CA PHE A 36 -16.77 24.86 -8.57
C PHE A 36 -15.90 26.12 -8.37
N ALA A 37 -16.09 26.91 -7.30
CA ALA A 37 -15.16 27.99 -6.91
C ALA A 37 -13.89 27.45 -6.22
N ILE A 38 -13.88 26.15 -5.95
CA ILE A 38 -12.80 25.36 -5.40
C ILE A 38 -11.80 25.07 -6.52
N ASN A 39 -10.52 25.47 -6.38
CA ASN A 39 -9.50 25.13 -7.38
C ASN A 39 -9.34 23.60 -7.43
N PRO A 40 -9.85 22.89 -8.45
CA PRO A 40 -9.89 21.42 -8.45
C PRO A 40 -8.49 20.77 -8.49
N LEU A 41 -7.45 21.59 -8.64
CA LEU A 41 -6.05 21.18 -8.67
C LEU A 41 -5.37 21.25 -7.29
N SER A 42 -5.96 21.92 -6.28
CA SER A 42 -5.32 22.13 -4.98
C SER A 42 -5.56 20.98 -3.98
N PRO A 43 -4.52 20.51 -3.26
CA PRO A 43 -4.65 19.61 -2.11
C PRO A 43 -5.47 20.20 -0.95
N GLU A 44 -5.58 21.53 -0.85
CA GLU A 44 -6.26 22.24 0.26
C GLU A 44 -7.78 22.04 0.29
N ASN A 45 -8.34 21.37 -0.72
CA ASN A 45 -9.77 21.05 -0.79
C ASN A 45 -10.10 19.65 -0.25
N GLN A 46 -9.14 19.03 0.47
CA GLN A 46 -9.36 17.78 1.17
C GLN A 46 -10.40 17.97 2.28
N VAL A 47 -11.25 16.96 2.47
CA VAL A 47 -12.24 16.93 3.57
C VAL A 47 -11.56 16.54 4.90
N TYR A 48 -10.37 15.96 4.81
CA TYR A 48 -9.57 15.54 5.95
C TYR A 48 -8.65 16.66 6.48
N PRO A 49 -8.19 16.55 7.74
CA PRO A 49 -7.27 17.51 8.34
C PRO A 49 -6.04 17.73 7.46
N THR A 50 -5.67 18.99 7.25
CA THR A 50 -4.49 19.38 6.47
C THR A 50 -3.19 19.18 7.25
N GLU A 51 -3.27 19.02 8.57
CA GLU A 51 -2.14 18.64 9.41
C GLU A 51 -2.17 17.14 9.66
N ALA A 52 -1.00 16.49 9.55
CA ALA A 52 -0.85 15.10 9.93
C ALA A 52 -1.31 14.87 11.38
N LEU A 53 -2.19 13.88 11.57
CA LEU A 53 -2.60 13.39 12.89
C LEU A 53 -1.86 12.09 13.20
N THR A 54 -1.53 11.84 14.47
CA THR A 54 -1.17 10.49 14.91
C THR A 54 -2.35 9.53 14.73
N TRP A 55 -2.11 8.22 14.74
CA TRP A 55 -3.19 7.23 14.62
C TRP A 55 -4.30 7.42 15.67
N ASN A 56 -3.93 7.67 16.93
CA ASN A 56 -4.89 7.88 18.01
C ASN A 56 -5.69 9.18 17.83
N GLU A 57 -5.04 10.26 17.38
CA GLU A 57 -5.73 11.52 17.05
C GLU A 57 -6.68 11.34 15.87
N TRP A 58 -6.28 10.59 14.83
CA TRP A 58 -7.12 10.25 13.68
C TRP A 58 -8.35 9.45 14.09
N VAL A 59 -8.16 8.38 14.88
CA VAL A 59 -9.25 7.57 15.39
C VAL A 59 -10.20 8.43 16.23
N ALA A 60 -9.67 9.28 17.12
CA ALA A 60 -10.50 10.16 17.94
C ALA A 60 -11.28 11.20 17.11
N TYR A 61 -10.64 11.80 16.11
CA TYR A 61 -11.24 12.76 15.19
C TYR A 61 -12.38 12.15 14.38
N ASP A 62 -12.17 10.95 13.83
CA ASP A 62 -13.05 10.40 12.81
C ASP A 62 -14.05 9.35 13.32
N SER A 63 -13.84 8.78 14.52
CA SER A 63 -14.79 7.84 15.14
C SER A 63 -16.23 8.35 15.21
N PRO A 64 -16.52 9.64 15.54
CA PRO A 64 -17.89 10.14 15.55
C PRO A 64 -18.59 10.08 14.19
N ASN A 65 -17.83 10.03 13.09
CA ASN A 65 -18.35 9.97 11.72
C ASN A 65 -18.47 8.53 11.20
N ARG A 66 -18.14 7.53 12.03
CA ARG A 66 -18.13 6.11 11.64
C ARG A 66 -19.21 5.33 12.35
N SER A 67 -19.93 4.52 11.57
CA SER A 67 -20.94 3.57 12.07
C SER A 67 -20.64 2.17 11.54
N GLY A 68 -19.67 1.49 12.18
CA GLY A 68 -19.20 0.20 11.71
C GLY A 68 -18.30 0.30 10.49
N PHE A 69 -18.07 -0.84 9.84
CA PHE A 69 -17.25 -0.93 8.65
C PHE A 69 -17.99 -0.43 7.40
N ASP A 70 -17.35 0.49 6.66
CA ASP A 70 -17.81 0.97 5.36
C ASP A 70 -16.66 0.93 4.34
N ARG A 71 -16.77 0.04 3.36
CA ARG A 71 -15.78 -0.12 2.27
C ARG A 71 -15.63 1.11 1.37
N TYR A 72 -16.57 2.03 1.41
CA TYR A 72 -16.61 3.22 0.57
C TYR A 72 -16.26 4.49 1.33
N TYR A 73 -15.83 4.38 2.58
CA TYR A 73 -15.63 5.53 3.46
C TYR A 73 -14.70 6.60 2.88
N HIS A 74 -13.63 6.21 2.19
CA HIS A 74 -12.65 7.13 1.59
C HIS A 74 -13.06 7.67 0.21
N LEU A 75 -14.16 7.21 -0.38
CA LEU A 75 -14.65 7.75 -1.65
C LEU A 75 -15.01 9.24 -1.49
N GLY A 76 -14.23 10.10 -2.13
CA GLY A 76 -14.46 11.54 -2.23
C GLY A 76 -13.90 12.37 -1.08
N LYS A 77 -13.22 11.78 -0.08
CA LYS A 77 -12.80 12.50 1.14
C LYS A 77 -11.35 13.01 1.13
N GLY A 78 -10.57 12.68 0.09
CA GLY A 78 -9.17 13.08 -0.04
C GLY A 78 -8.19 11.99 0.43
N THR A 79 -6.91 12.34 0.49
CA THR A 79 -5.83 11.44 0.93
C THR A 79 -5.50 11.67 2.40
N LEU A 80 -5.31 10.60 3.16
CA LEU A 80 -4.79 10.70 4.53
C LEU A 80 -3.29 11.03 4.51
N ASP A 81 -2.85 11.82 5.49
CA ASP A 81 -1.43 12.05 5.76
C ASP A 81 -0.97 11.07 6.84
N PHE A 82 -0.19 10.07 6.41
CA PHE A 82 0.32 9.00 7.26
C PHE A 82 1.67 9.32 7.92
N SER A 83 2.24 10.50 7.69
CA SER A 83 3.62 10.84 8.12
C SER A 83 3.87 10.76 9.64
N LYS A 84 2.80 10.77 10.45
CA LYS A 84 2.87 10.61 11.91
C LYS A 84 2.47 9.21 12.40
N TRP A 85 2.07 8.31 11.51
CA TRP A 85 1.64 6.96 11.87
C TRP A 85 2.84 6.03 11.85
N LYS A 86 2.84 5.07 12.76
CA LYS A 86 3.86 4.03 12.86
C LYS A 86 3.24 2.67 12.67
N ALA A 87 4.03 1.71 12.22
CA ALA A 87 3.60 0.34 12.06
C ALA A 87 3.07 -0.23 13.39
N GLU A 88 3.72 0.14 14.49
CA GLU A 88 3.37 -0.24 15.86
C GLU A 88 2.03 0.33 16.34
N ASP A 89 1.52 1.38 15.71
CA ASP A 89 0.19 1.91 16.01
C ASP A 89 -0.93 1.00 15.46
N LEU A 90 -0.61 0.21 14.43
CA LEU A 90 -1.60 -0.54 13.64
C LEU A 90 -1.50 -2.06 13.77
N LEU A 91 -0.32 -2.57 14.17
CA LEU A 91 -0.08 -3.99 14.33
C LEU A 91 0.21 -4.39 15.78
N PRO A 92 -0.11 -5.64 16.17
CA PRO A 92 0.20 -6.14 17.50
C PRO A 92 1.72 -6.15 17.78
N ALA A 93 2.13 -5.74 18.99
CA ALA A 93 3.55 -5.60 19.33
C ALA A 93 4.38 -6.89 19.16
N GLU A 94 3.75 -8.07 19.24
CA GLU A 94 4.41 -9.35 19.03
C GLU A 94 4.90 -9.57 17.59
N VAL A 95 4.30 -8.94 16.58
CA VAL A 95 4.73 -9.18 15.18
C VAL A 95 6.12 -8.60 14.90
N PHE A 96 6.53 -7.58 15.65
CA PHE A 96 7.84 -6.91 15.55
C PHE A 96 8.96 -7.61 16.32
N LYS A 97 8.64 -8.58 17.18
CA LYS A 97 9.64 -9.29 18.02
C LYS A 97 10.34 -10.43 17.28
N HIS A 98 9.87 -10.77 16.09
CA HIS A 98 10.35 -11.92 15.35
C HIS A 98 11.62 -11.58 14.58
N ARG A 99 12.47 -12.60 14.40
CA ARG A 99 13.64 -12.46 13.53
C ARG A 99 13.16 -12.29 12.08
N HIS A 100 13.78 -11.36 11.37
CA HIS A 100 13.64 -11.20 9.93
C HIS A 100 14.93 -11.64 9.25
N ARG A 101 14.82 -12.53 8.26
CA ARG A 101 15.94 -13.04 7.46
C ARG A 101 15.82 -12.54 6.03
N ASN A 102 16.96 -12.29 5.41
CA ASN A 102 16.98 -11.84 4.02
C ASN A 102 16.79 -13.08 3.11
N MET A 103 15.86 -13.04 2.16
CA MET A 103 15.62 -14.20 1.28
C MET A 103 16.84 -14.54 0.40
N CYS A 104 17.81 -13.63 0.27
CA CYS A 104 19.11 -13.91 -0.35
C CYS A 104 19.90 -15.01 0.37
N GLU A 105 19.54 -15.37 1.59
CA GLU A 105 20.11 -16.53 2.29
C GLU A 105 19.58 -17.87 1.76
N LEU A 106 18.54 -17.87 0.90
CA LEU A 106 17.92 -19.07 0.34
C LEU A 106 18.54 -19.45 -1.00
N PRO A 107 18.42 -20.72 -1.45
CA PRO A 107 18.70 -21.13 -2.82
C PRO A 107 17.81 -20.39 -3.83
N ASN A 108 18.32 -20.18 -5.06
CA ASN A 108 17.63 -19.44 -6.12
C ASN A 108 16.22 -19.97 -6.39
N GLU A 109 16.04 -21.29 -6.42
CA GLU A 109 14.76 -21.93 -6.71
C GLU A 109 13.68 -21.55 -5.68
N ILE A 110 14.08 -21.41 -4.41
CA ILE A 110 13.18 -21.01 -3.32
C ILE A 110 12.90 -19.50 -3.41
N ARG A 111 13.91 -18.68 -3.74
CA ARG A 111 13.74 -17.23 -3.92
C ARG A 111 12.68 -16.93 -4.98
N ASP A 112 12.79 -17.58 -6.14
CA ASP A 112 11.84 -17.40 -7.25
C ASP A 112 10.42 -17.83 -6.85
N ALA A 113 10.31 -18.97 -6.17
CA ALA A 113 9.02 -19.50 -5.72
C ALA A 113 8.28 -18.52 -4.79
N LEU A 114 9.01 -17.90 -3.85
CA LEU A 114 8.46 -16.94 -2.89
C LEU A 114 8.02 -15.62 -3.55
N ARG A 115 8.74 -15.20 -4.59
CA ARG A 115 8.47 -13.95 -5.33
C ARG A 115 7.23 -14.04 -6.20
N TYR A 116 7.14 -15.04 -7.08
CA TYR A 116 6.06 -15.15 -8.06
C TYR A 116 4.72 -15.66 -7.50
N GLY A 117 4.58 -15.74 -6.18
CA GLY A 117 3.29 -16.04 -5.58
C GLY A 117 2.90 -17.52 -5.63
N GLY A 118 3.87 -18.44 -5.69
CA GLY A 118 3.61 -19.88 -5.71
C GLY A 118 3.77 -20.54 -7.08
N GLY A 119 4.98 -20.46 -7.62
CA GLY A 119 5.43 -21.40 -8.66
C GLY A 119 5.36 -22.86 -8.16
N LEU A 120 5.65 -23.82 -9.05
CA LEU A 120 5.69 -25.26 -8.73
C LEU A 120 6.56 -25.63 -7.51
N ALA A 121 7.51 -24.76 -7.14
CA ALA A 121 8.57 -25.02 -6.18
C ALA A 121 8.15 -24.97 -4.69
N ILE A 122 7.22 -24.11 -4.26
CA ILE A 122 6.69 -24.13 -2.88
C ILE A 122 5.18 -24.38 -2.94
N ARG A 123 4.83 -25.62 -3.23
CA ARG A 123 3.45 -26.09 -3.13
C ARG A 123 3.13 -26.71 -1.79
N ASP A 124 4.14 -27.20 -1.06
CA ASP A 124 3.93 -27.75 0.28
C ASP A 124 3.77 -26.61 1.29
N ILE A 125 2.59 -26.54 1.90
CA ILE A 125 2.26 -25.56 2.92
C ILE A 125 3.15 -25.68 4.16
N ASN A 126 3.65 -26.88 4.47
CA ASN A 126 4.53 -27.09 5.63
C ASN A 126 5.93 -26.52 5.38
N GLU A 127 6.43 -26.60 4.15
CA GLU A 127 7.69 -25.98 3.76
C GLU A 127 7.56 -24.44 3.82
N LEU A 128 6.45 -23.90 3.31
CA LEU A 128 6.17 -22.48 3.40
C LEU A 128 6.07 -21.99 4.87
N LEU A 129 5.39 -22.76 5.73
CA LEU A 129 5.31 -22.48 7.16
C LEU A 129 6.68 -22.49 7.82
N ALA A 130 7.52 -23.48 7.52
CA ALA A 130 8.87 -23.55 8.06
C ALA A 130 9.69 -22.31 7.65
N LEU A 131 9.63 -21.90 6.38
CA LEU A 131 10.30 -20.67 5.92
C LEU A 131 9.76 -19.41 6.62
N ALA A 132 8.44 -19.31 6.79
CA ALA A 132 7.81 -18.21 7.50
C ALA A 132 8.25 -18.15 8.97
N GLU A 133 8.34 -19.30 9.64
CA GLU A 133 8.86 -19.46 11.01
C GLU A 133 10.33 -19.08 11.13
N TYR A 134 11.15 -19.43 10.14
CA TYR A 134 12.56 -19.02 10.09
C TYR A 134 12.76 -17.51 9.93
N GLY A 135 11.72 -16.77 9.54
CA GLY A 135 11.74 -15.30 9.50
C GLY A 135 11.82 -14.69 8.11
N TYR A 136 11.59 -15.44 7.03
CA TYR A 136 11.60 -14.87 5.68
C TYR A 136 10.30 -14.11 5.39
N ALA A 137 10.39 -12.79 5.21
CA ALA A 137 9.23 -11.91 5.07
C ALA A 137 8.38 -12.24 3.82
N GLU A 138 9.01 -12.69 2.73
CA GLU A 138 8.35 -13.12 1.51
C GLU A 138 7.56 -14.41 1.73
N ALA A 139 8.05 -15.33 2.58
CA ALA A 139 7.32 -16.54 2.97
C ALA A 139 6.15 -16.23 3.91
N GLN A 140 6.38 -15.36 4.91
CA GLN A 140 5.34 -14.88 5.81
C GLN A 140 4.21 -14.19 5.04
N SER A 141 4.57 -13.33 4.09
CA SER A 141 3.60 -12.62 3.27
C SER A 141 2.90 -13.51 2.25
N LEU A 142 3.54 -14.57 1.73
CA LEU A 142 2.90 -15.49 0.80
C LEU A 142 1.71 -16.24 1.43
N MET A 143 1.64 -16.27 2.76
CA MET A 143 0.45 -16.76 3.47
C MET A 143 -0.80 -15.93 3.16
N SER A 144 -0.67 -14.70 2.64
CA SER A 144 -1.81 -13.87 2.19
C SER A 144 -2.72 -14.60 1.20
N ASN A 145 -2.18 -15.54 0.42
CA ASN A 145 -2.94 -16.40 -0.50
C ASN A 145 -4.01 -17.28 0.19
N PHE A 146 -3.97 -17.37 1.52
CA PHE A 146 -4.90 -18.13 2.35
C PHE A 146 -5.78 -17.24 3.22
N CYS A 147 -5.81 -15.92 2.97
CA CYS A 147 -6.72 -14.99 3.64
C CYS A 147 -8.17 -15.10 3.15
N ASP A 148 -8.43 -15.92 2.12
CA ASP A 148 -9.74 -16.48 1.81
C ASP A 148 -9.82 -17.97 2.20
N ASP A 149 -10.95 -18.42 2.75
CA ASP A 149 -11.09 -19.82 3.22
C ASP A 149 -11.11 -20.84 2.06
N ARG A 150 -11.12 -20.37 0.80
CA ARG A 150 -11.07 -21.21 -0.41
C ARG A 150 -9.65 -21.58 -0.82
N GLY A 151 -8.64 -20.87 -0.31
CA GLY A 151 -7.23 -21.09 -0.57
C GLY A 151 -6.87 -22.57 -0.51
N ARG A 152 -6.40 -23.12 -1.64
CA ARG A 152 -6.03 -24.54 -1.73
C ARG A 152 -4.65 -24.71 -1.10
N GLN A 153 -4.57 -25.54 -0.07
CA GLN A 153 -3.30 -25.93 0.55
C GLN A 153 -2.95 -27.34 0.12
N TYR A 154 -1.67 -27.57 -0.15
CA TYR A 154 -1.15 -28.86 -0.54
C TYR A 154 -0.03 -29.26 0.41
N ALA A 155 0.18 -30.56 0.59
CA ALA A 155 1.31 -31.10 1.32
C ALA A 155 1.75 -32.44 0.72
N TYR A 156 3.00 -32.83 0.92
CA TYR A 156 3.46 -34.17 0.58
C TYR A 156 2.85 -35.21 1.53
N ASN A 157 2.28 -36.29 0.97
CA ASN A 157 1.86 -37.44 1.75
C ASN A 157 3.04 -38.39 2.05
N GLU A 158 2.78 -39.46 2.80
CA GLU A 158 3.80 -40.48 3.16
C GLU A 158 4.49 -41.14 1.96
N ARG A 159 3.91 -41.05 0.75
CA ARG A 159 4.46 -41.57 -0.50
C ARG A 159 5.24 -40.52 -1.29
N GLY A 160 5.47 -39.33 -0.72
CA GLY A 160 6.15 -38.22 -1.39
C GLY A 160 5.34 -37.61 -2.54
N SER A 161 4.02 -37.82 -2.57
CA SER A 161 3.14 -37.19 -3.58
C SER A 161 2.47 -35.95 -3.00
N LEU A 162 2.54 -34.85 -3.75
CA LEU A 162 1.86 -33.60 -3.39
C LEU A 162 0.34 -33.78 -3.55
N VAL A 163 -0.40 -33.62 -2.45
CA VAL A 163 -1.87 -33.79 -2.42
C VAL A 163 -2.56 -32.55 -1.88
N LYS A 164 -3.75 -32.25 -2.41
CA LYS A 164 -4.61 -31.20 -1.86
C LYS A 164 -5.12 -31.63 -0.49
N LEU A 165 -4.96 -30.78 0.51
CA LEU A 165 -5.48 -31.02 1.85
C LEU A 165 -6.99 -30.80 1.88
N PRO A 166 -7.76 -31.70 2.56
CA PRO A 166 -9.17 -31.44 2.84
C PRO A 166 -9.31 -30.26 3.82
N GLY A 167 -10.48 -29.63 3.86
CA GLY A 167 -10.71 -28.37 4.57
C GLY A 167 -10.38 -28.44 6.07
N ASP A 168 -10.73 -29.55 6.72
CA ASP A 168 -10.47 -29.86 8.13
C ASP A 168 -9.00 -30.14 8.46
N LYS A 169 -8.14 -30.27 7.44
CA LYS A 169 -6.70 -30.53 7.59
C LYS A 169 -5.82 -29.40 7.04
N LYS A 170 -6.39 -28.25 6.71
CA LYS A 170 -5.60 -27.07 6.31
C LYS A 170 -4.87 -26.51 7.54
N PRO A 171 -3.53 -26.46 7.56
CA PRO A 171 -2.80 -25.92 8.70
C PRO A 171 -2.91 -24.39 8.84
N VAL A 172 -3.23 -23.68 7.76
CA VAL A 172 -3.34 -22.21 7.78
C VAL A 172 -4.80 -21.80 7.58
N SER A 173 -5.42 -21.19 8.59
CA SER A 173 -6.73 -20.52 8.46
C SER A 173 -6.57 -19.09 7.94
N ALA A 174 -7.65 -18.42 7.54
CA ALA A 174 -7.61 -17.00 7.17
C ALA A 174 -7.05 -16.10 8.30
N ARG A 175 -7.37 -16.40 9.56
CA ARG A 175 -6.84 -15.69 10.73
C ARG A 175 -5.32 -15.91 10.90
N ALA A 176 -4.85 -17.14 10.71
CA ALA A 176 -3.42 -17.44 10.74
C ALA A 176 -2.69 -16.80 9.56
N ALA A 177 -3.30 -16.79 8.37
CA ALA A 177 -2.79 -16.13 7.18
C ALA A 177 -2.61 -14.61 7.39
N LEU A 178 -3.62 -13.95 7.95
CA LEU A 178 -3.54 -12.54 8.32
C LEU A 178 -2.39 -12.29 9.29
N TYR A 179 -2.27 -13.10 10.34
CA TYR A 179 -1.17 -12.97 11.30
C TYR A 179 0.21 -13.08 10.65
N TRP A 180 0.40 -14.04 9.75
CA TRP A 180 1.64 -14.19 9.00
C TRP A 180 1.90 -13.00 8.05
N ALA A 181 0.88 -12.52 7.35
CA ALA A 181 1.00 -11.33 6.50
C ALA A 181 1.39 -10.08 7.32
N GLN A 182 0.83 -9.92 8.53
CA GLN A 182 1.21 -8.85 9.46
C GLN A 182 2.67 -8.95 9.89
N ARG A 183 3.16 -10.16 10.20
CA ARG A 183 4.59 -10.40 10.51
C ARG A 183 5.49 -10.05 9.33
N GLY A 184 5.09 -10.43 8.12
CA GLY A 184 5.82 -10.08 6.91
C GLY A 184 5.90 -8.56 6.72
N ALA A 185 4.77 -7.87 6.82
CA ALA A 185 4.71 -6.41 6.66
C ALA A 185 5.51 -5.65 7.73
N ALA A 186 5.50 -6.13 8.97
CA ALA A 186 6.26 -5.57 10.09
C ALA A 186 7.79 -5.58 9.87
N SER A 187 8.30 -6.41 8.95
CA SER A 187 9.72 -6.43 8.59
C SER A 187 10.21 -5.21 7.81
N GLY A 188 9.29 -4.37 7.31
CA GLY A 188 9.62 -3.30 6.36
C GLY A 188 9.70 -3.75 4.90
N ASN A 189 9.54 -5.05 4.62
CA ASN A 189 9.57 -5.58 3.25
C ASN A 189 8.37 -5.08 2.43
N ALA A 190 8.66 -4.30 1.38
CA ALA A 190 7.63 -3.64 0.56
C ALA A 190 6.64 -4.62 -0.09
N LEU A 191 7.10 -5.78 -0.56
CA LEU A 191 6.22 -6.82 -1.11
C LEU A 191 5.32 -7.41 -0.03
N ALA A 192 5.85 -7.63 1.17
CA ALA A 192 5.09 -8.14 2.29
C ALA A 192 4.02 -7.15 2.79
N GLN A 193 4.35 -5.86 2.81
CA GLN A 193 3.41 -4.78 3.10
C GLN A 193 2.27 -4.76 2.08
N TRP A 194 2.58 -4.90 0.78
CA TRP A 194 1.56 -5.01 -0.27
C TRP A 194 0.66 -6.25 -0.09
N ARG A 195 1.26 -7.41 0.18
CA ARG A 195 0.52 -8.66 0.40
C ARG A 195 -0.37 -8.61 1.64
N LEU A 196 -0.03 -7.82 2.65
CA LEU A 196 -0.94 -7.54 3.77
C LEU A 196 -2.17 -6.76 3.29
N VAL A 197 -2.02 -5.75 2.42
CA VAL A 197 -3.15 -5.05 1.80
C VAL A 197 -4.07 -6.03 1.07
N GLN A 198 -3.48 -6.92 0.25
CA GLN A 198 -4.24 -7.96 -0.47
C GLN A 198 -4.98 -8.88 0.49
N CYS A 199 -4.31 -9.39 1.51
CA CYS A 199 -4.92 -10.24 2.53
C CYS A 199 -6.11 -9.54 3.22
N MET A 200 -5.93 -8.28 3.63
CA MET A 200 -6.99 -7.50 4.27
C MET A 200 -8.20 -7.28 3.34
N HIS A 201 -7.94 -7.05 2.05
CA HIS A 201 -8.99 -6.91 1.05
C HIS A 201 -9.72 -8.23 0.77
N ASP A 202 -8.99 -9.34 0.67
CA ASP A 202 -9.53 -10.68 0.40
C ASP A 202 -10.41 -11.17 1.54
N ILE A 203 -10.02 -10.95 2.80
CA ILE A 203 -10.85 -11.25 3.98
C ILE A 203 -12.19 -10.52 3.86
N TYR A 204 -12.13 -9.21 3.60
CA TYR A 204 -13.33 -8.41 3.45
C TYR A 204 -14.21 -8.94 2.30
N LEU A 205 -13.65 -9.12 1.10
CA LEU A 205 -14.40 -9.60 -0.06
C LEU A 205 -15.02 -10.97 0.18
N PHE A 206 -14.30 -11.86 0.86
CA PHE A 206 -14.80 -13.20 1.15
C PHE A 206 -15.97 -13.15 2.14
N GLN A 207 -15.83 -12.39 3.24
CA GLN A 207 -16.89 -12.25 4.24
C GLN A 207 -18.14 -11.56 3.69
N ASP A 208 -17.98 -10.58 2.79
CA ASP A 208 -19.09 -9.86 2.14
C ASP A 208 -19.83 -10.73 1.12
N ASN A 209 -19.10 -11.47 0.28
CA ASN A 209 -19.70 -12.27 -0.80
C ASN A 209 -20.17 -13.66 -0.36
N HIS A 210 -19.62 -14.20 0.72
CA HIS A 210 -19.85 -15.58 1.18
C HIS A 210 -20.04 -15.69 2.70
N PRO A 211 -20.90 -14.88 3.33
CA PRO A 211 -21.04 -14.84 4.80
C PRO A 211 -21.41 -16.20 5.41
N ASP A 212 -22.12 -17.05 4.66
CA ASP A 212 -22.52 -18.41 5.06
C ASP A 212 -21.36 -19.42 5.08
N LYS A 213 -20.23 -19.08 4.46
CA LYS A 213 -19.05 -19.96 4.32
C LYS A 213 -17.91 -19.58 5.25
N VAL A 214 -18.05 -18.49 6.00
CA VAL A 214 -17.05 -18.03 6.95
C VAL A 214 -17.26 -18.76 8.27
N SER A 215 -16.35 -19.67 8.60
CA SER A 215 -16.47 -20.49 9.81
C SER A 215 -16.04 -19.75 11.09
N ASP A 216 -15.07 -18.84 10.98
CA ASP A 216 -14.55 -17.98 12.06
C ASP A 216 -14.30 -16.57 11.48
N PRO A 217 -15.31 -15.68 11.47
CA PRO A 217 -15.15 -14.36 10.88
C PRO A 217 -14.13 -13.51 11.64
N ILE A 218 -13.29 -12.81 10.87
CA ILE A 218 -12.42 -11.77 11.36
C ILE A 218 -13.24 -10.49 11.47
N GLU A 219 -13.20 -9.86 12.64
CA GLU A 219 -13.87 -8.59 12.90
C GLU A 219 -13.24 -7.49 12.03
N LEU A 220 -14.06 -6.85 11.20
CA LEU A 220 -13.68 -5.70 10.39
C LEU A 220 -14.06 -4.44 11.17
N ASP A 221 -13.08 -3.80 11.80
CA ASP A 221 -13.32 -2.56 12.52
C ASP A 221 -13.58 -1.38 11.56
N PRO A 222 -14.15 -0.26 12.05
CA PRO A 222 -14.48 0.88 11.20
C PRO A 222 -13.29 1.46 10.43
N PHE A 223 -12.05 1.24 10.86
CA PHE A 223 -10.81 1.78 10.29
C PHE A 223 -10.00 0.73 9.51
N TRP A 224 -10.60 -0.40 9.16
CA TRP A 224 -9.94 -1.48 8.42
C TRP A 224 -9.26 -0.99 7.14
N TYR A 225 -9.93 -0.13 6.36
CA TYR A 225 -9.37 0.39 5.11
C TYR A 225 -8.32 1.47 5.32
N ASP A 226 -8.38 2.28 6.38
CA ASP A 226 -7.32 3.22 6.71
C ASP A 226 -6.00 2.48 6.99
N LYS A 227 -6.08 1.35 7.71
CA LYS A 227 -4.94 0.45 7.95
C LYS A 227 -4.42 -0.13 6.64
N ALA A 228 -5.30 -0.59 5.76
CA ALA A 228 -4.91 -1.11 4.44
C ALA A 228 -4.26 -0.03 3.57
N GLN A 229 -4.76 1.21 3.61
CA GLN A 229 -4.15 2.35 2.91
C GLN A 229 -2.78 2.71 3.48
N TYR A 230 -2.61 2.71 4.80
CA TYR A 230 -1.30 2.89 5.41
C TYR A 230 -0.29 1.86 4.87
N TRP A 231 -0.65 0.57 4.87
CA TRP A 231 0.23 -0.49 4.39
C TRP A 231 0.50 -0.42 2.87
N LEU A 232 -0.44 0.10 2.09
CA LEU A 232 -0.23 0.42 0.68
C LEU A 232 0.83 1.51 0.52
N GLU A 233 0.71 2.61 1.26
CA GLU A 233 1.69 3.71 1.20
C GLU A 233 3.07 3.24 1.66
N GLN A 234 3.14 2.47 2.75
CA GLN A 234 4.41 1.89 3.20
C GLN A 234 5.05 1.01 2.12
N SER A 235 4.27 0.19 1.40
CA SER A 235 4.79 -0.63 0.30
C SER A 235 5.35 0.21 -0.85
N VAL A 236 4.69 1.32 -1.16
CA VAL A 236 5.11 2.28 -2.18
C VAL A 236 6.39 3.00 -1.76
N GLU A 237 6.45 3.50 -0.53
CA GLU A 237 7.61 4.21 0.05
C GLU A 237 8.85 3.29 0.19
N ASN A 238 8.65 2.02 0.56
CA ASN A 238 9.74 1.09 0.82
C ASN A 238 10.26 0.38 -0.45
N GLY A 239 9.57 0.46 -1.59
CA GLY A 239 10.04 -0.28 -2.76
C GLY A 239 9.38 -0.01 -4.11
N LEU A 240 8.40 0.90 -4.17
CA LEU A 240 7.58 1.16 -5.36
C LEU A 240 7.14 -0.17 -6.02
N ILE A 241 6.57 -1.10 -5.25
CA ILE A 241 6.16 -2.40 -5.80
C ILE A 241 5.13 -2.16 -6.90
N HIS A 242 5.34 -2.74 -8.09
CA HIS A 242 4.48 -2.57 -9.26
C HIS A 242 2.99 -2.65 -8.92
N ASP A 243 2.58 -3.75 -8.29
CA ASP A 243 1.18 -4.00 -7.96
C ASP A 243 0.66 -2.96 -6.96
N ALA A 244 1.47 -2.54 -5.99
CA ALA A 244 1.10 -1.49 -5.03
C ALA A 244 0.88 -0.13 -5.74
N VAL A 245 1.80 0.26 -6.62
CA VAL A 245 1.69 1.50 -7.40
C VAL A 245 0.51 1.44 -8.37
N HIS A 246 0.30 0.29 -9.02
CA HIS A 246 -0.85 0.04 -9.87
C HIS A 246 -2.16 0.18 -9.07
N GLU A 247 -2.26 -0.43 -7.90
CA GLU A 247 -3.51 -0.40 -7.14
C GLU A 247 -3.79 0.96 -6.50
N ARG A 248 -2.73 1.74 -6.21
CA ARG A 248 -2.87 3.13 -5.81
C ARG A 248 -3.61 3.99 -6.85
N TRP A 249 -3.45 3.71 -8.15
CA TRP A 249 -4.15 4.44 -9.21
C TRP A 249 -5.47 3.79 -9.68
N HIS A 250 -5.72 2.50 -9.40
CA HIS A 250 -6.72 1.71 -10.15
C HIS A 250 -7.96 1.48 -9.31
N TRP A 251 -7.74 1.20 -8.03
CA TRP A 251 -8.80 0.93 -7.08
C TRP A 251 -9.38 2.23 -6.59
N ALA A 252 -10.47 2.65 -7.25
CA ALA A 252 -11.22 3.85 -6.89
C ALA A 252 -11.62 3.89 -5.40
N TYR A 253 -11.81 2.74 -4.75
CA TYR A 253 -12.12 2.63 -3.31
C TYR A 253 -10.98 3.05 -2.39
N ILE A 254 -9.73 2.93 -2.87
CA ILE A 254 -8.53 3.40 -2.16
C ILE A 254 -8.16 4.81 -2.60
N ALA A 255 -8.30 5.11 -3.89
CA ALA A 255 -7.94 6.41 -4.44
C ALA A 255 -8.95 7.52 -4.10
N GLY A 256 -10.20 7.18 -3.75
CA GLY A 256 -11.17 8.16 -3.30
C GLY A 256 -11.70 9.10 -4.39
N PHE A 257 -11.53 8.81 -5.68
CA PHE A 257 -11.97 9.70 -6.76
C PHE A 257 -12.92 9.01 -7.75
N PRO A 258 -14.09 9.62 -8.09
CA PRO A 258 -14.92 9.15 -9.20
C PRO A 258 -14.17 9.29 -10.53
N LYS A 259 -14.18 8.21 -11.33
CA LYS A 259 -13.22 7.92 -12.41
C LYS A 259 -13.22 8.85 -13.63
N SER A 260 -14.17 9.77 -13.80
CA SER A 260 -14.42 10.37 -15.13
C SER A 260 -14.36 11.90 -15.24
N GLU A 261 -14.41 12.69 -14.16
CA GLU A 261 -14.62 14.16 -14.28
C GLU A 261 -13.74 15.04 -13.37
N ASN A 262 -12.81 14.45 -12.60
CA ASN A 262 -12.01 15.22 -11.64
C ASN A 262 -10.54 15.33 -12.08
N PRO A 263 -10.00 16.55 -12.34
CA PRO A 263 -8.58 16.79 -12.59
C PRO A 263 -7.64 16.14 -11.56
N ARG A 264 -8.03 16.08 -10.28
CA ARG A 264 -7.28 15.43 -9.19
C ARG A 264 -7.00 13.95 -9.45
N PHE A 265 -7.96 13.22 -10.03
CA PHE A 265 -7.78 11.82 -10.43
C PHE A 265 -6.70 11.69 -11.51
N PHE A 266 -6.67 12.62 -12.47
CA PHE A 266 -5.64 12.65 -13.52
C PHE A 266 -4.25 12.96 -12.94
N ILE A 267 -4.17 13.91 -12.01
CA ILE A 267 -2.92 14.27 -11.32
C ILE A 267 -2.38 13.07 -10.56
N GLU A 268 -3.18 12.42 -9.70
CA GLU A 268 -2.75 11.22 -8.95
C GLU A 268 -2.31 10.10 -9.89
N ARG A 269 -3.13 9.79 -10.90
CA ARG A 269 -2.80 8.73 -11.85
C ARG A 269 -1.49 9.03 -12.56
N TYR A 270 -1.30 10.27 -13.03
CA TYR A 270 -0.05 10.69 -13.66
C TYR A 270 1.14 10.54 -12.72
N LYS A 271 1.03 11.04 -11.48
CA LYS A 271 2.09 10.99 -10.46
C LYS A 271 2.61 9.56 -10.28
N TRP A 272 1.70 8.60 -10.05
CA TRP A 272 2.08 7.21 -9.85
C TRP A 272 2.63 6.54 -11.12
N LYS A 273 2.12 6.89 -12.32
CA LYS A 273 2.75 6.49 -13.59
C LYS A 273 4.17 6.97 -13.71
N ARG A 274 4.41 8.23 -13.34
CA ARG A 274 5.68 8.88 -13.52
C ARG A 274 6.73 8.30 -12.58
N LEU A 275 6.38 8.09 -11.31
CA LEU A 275 7.24 7.43 -10.34
C LEU A 275 7.59 6.00 -10.79
N TRP A 276 6.61 5.27 -11.32
CA TRP A 276 6.84 3.93 -11.85
C TRP A 276 7.72 3.94 -13.12
N GLU A 277 7.53 4.86 -14.05
CA GLU A 277 8.40 5.04 -15.21
C GLU A 277 9.85 5.30 -14.79
N ILE A 278 10.06 6.16 -13.79
CA ILE A 278 11.41 6.44 -13.27
C ILE A 278 12.02 5.17 -12.68
N GLN A 279 11.27 4.43 -11.86
CA GLN A 279 11.72 3.15 -11.33
C GLN A 279 12.04 2.12 -12.41
N GLY A 280 11.20 2.00 -13.43
CA GLY A 280 11.34 1.02 -14.51
C GLY A 280 12.50 1.31 -15.45
N ASN A 281 12.94 2.56 -15.56
CA ASN A 281 14.17 2.92 -16.28
C ASN A 281 15.41 2.81 -15.40
N PHE A 282 15.28 3.13 -14.11
CA PHE A 282 16.35 2.93 -13.13
C PHE A 282 16.72 1.45 -13.01
N ARG A 283 15.73 0.57 -12.90
CA ARG A 283 15.90 -0.89 -12.97
C ARG A 283 15.93 -1.27 -14.45
N LEU A 284 17.07 -1.69 -15.00
CA LEU A 284 17.22 -2.09 -16.42
C LEU A 284 16.48 -3.40 -16.79
N SER A 285 15.32 -3.67 -16.17
CA SER A 285 14.50 -4.87 -16.34
C SER A 285 13.59 -4.76 -17.56
N ARG A 286 13.75 -5.70 -18.50
CA ARG A 286 12.89 -5.83 -19.67
C ARG A 286 11.46 -6.26 -19.33
N ASP A 287 11.25 -7.04 -18.28
CA ASP A 287 9.90 -7.50 -17.88
C ASP A 287 9.07 -6.35 -17.29
N TYR A 288 9.72 -5.42 -16.58
CA TYR A 288 9.08 -4.17 -16.17
C TYR A 288 8.62 -3.37 -17.39
N ASN A 289 9.46 -3.28 -18.43
CA ASN A 289 9.12 -2.58 -19.66
C ASN A 289 8.07 -3.30 -20.52
N ARG A 290 7.92 -4.63 -20.45
CA ARG A 290 6.85 -5.33 -21.20
C ARG A 290 5.48 -5.13 -20.58
N HIS A 291 5.34 -5.23 -19.25
CA HIS A 291 4.06 -4.93 -18.57
C HIS A 291 3.75 -3.44 -18.58
N PHE A 292 4.79 -2.60 -18.48
CA PHE A 292 4.68 -1.21 -18.85
C PHE A 292 4.17 -1.12 -20.28
N ASP A 293 4.76 -1.76 -21.29
CA ASP A 293 4.31 -1.58 -22.66
C ASP A 293 2.89 -2.12 -22.95
N GLU A 294 2.46 -3.20 -22.31
CA GLU A 294 1.17 -3.83 -22.60
C GLU A 294 -0.02 -3.18 -21.86
N ALA A 295 0.19 -2.67 -20.65
CA ALA A 295 -0.84 -1.94 -19.88
C ALA A 295 -0.64 -0.40 -19.88
N VAL A 296 0.56 0.04 -20.27
CA VAL A 296 1.14 1.37 -20.08
C VAL A 296 2.10 1.78 -21.23
N SER A 297 2.17 1.13 -22.44
CA SER A 297 2.96 1.69 -23.57
C SER A 297 2.27 2.96 -24.05
N PHE A 298 2.58 3.99 -23.31
CA PHE A 298 2.36 5.35 -23.59
C PHE A 298 3.68 5.80 -24.18
N ASN A 299 3.66 6.20 -25.45
CA ASN A 299 4.70 7.06 -26.00
C ASN A 299 4.77 8.34 -25.14
N GLY A 300 5.54 8.30 -24.06
CA GLY A 300 5.69 9.36 -23.06
C GLY A 300 4.45 9.56 -22.18
N SER A 301 4.69 9.88 -20.91
CA SER A 301 3.70 10.46 -19.98
C SER A 301 2.91 11.63 -20.59
N LYS A 302 3.45 12.31 -21.61
CA LYS A 302 2.76 13.32 -22.45
C LYS A 302 1.65 12.76 -23.36
N ALA A 303 1.68 11.53 -23.85
CA ALA A 303 0.59 11.00 -24.68
C ALA A 303 -0.74 10.83 -23.91
N LEU A 304 -0.70 10.63 -22.59
CA LEU A 304 -1.90 10.66 -21.74
C LEU A 304 -2.44 12.07 -21.52
N ALA A 305 -1.57 13.09 -21.59
CA ALA A 305 -2.00 14.48 -21.64
C ALA A 305 -2.81 14.79 -22.92
N TYR A 306 -2.69 13.96 -23.97
CA TYR A 306 -3.24 14.27 -25.30
C TYR A 306 -4.08 13.14 -25.94
N GLY A 307 -4.45 12.11 -25.17
CA GLY A 307 -5.33 11.03 -25.61
C GLY A 307 -4.62 9.86 -26.29
N TYR A 308 -5.02 8.64 -25.92
CA TYR A 308 -4.61 7.41 -26.60
C TYR A 308 -5.50 7.20 -27.83
N LYS A 309 -5.00 6.55 -28.91
CA LYS A 309 -5.63 6.43 -30.25
C LYS A 309 -7.12 6.00 -30.34
N PHE A 310 -7.75 5.57 -29.25
CA PHE A 310 -9.17 5.16 -29.18
C PHE A 310 -9.99 5.84 -28.07
N LEU A 311 -9.39 6.72 -27.28
CA LEU A 311 -10.05 7.54 -26.26
C LEU A 311 -9.66 8.98 -26.52
N ALA A 312 -10.66 9.84 -26.78
CA ALA A 312 -10.42 11.27 -26.91
C ALA A 312 -9.53 11.77 -25.76
N ALA A 313 -8.62 12.71 -26.05
CA ALA A 313 -7.88 13.42 -25.00
C ALA A 313 -8.86 13.78 -23.88
N SER A 314 -8.54 13.38 -22.64
CA SER A 314 -9.41 13.73 -21.53
C SER A 314 -9.52 15.25 -21.49
N PRO A 315 -10.72 15.83 -21.33
CA PRO A 315 -10.85 17.28 -21.19
C PRO A 315 -10.04 17.83 -20.01
N HIS A 316 -9.63 16.97 -19.08
CA HIS A 316 -8.84 17.31 -17.90
C HIS A 316 -7.33 17.18 -18.10
N SER A 317 -6.86 16.77 -19.28
CA SER A 317 -5.46 16.49 -19.56
C SER A 317 -4.70 17.73 -20.08
N SER A 318 -4.97 18.89 -19.48
CA SER A 318 -4.34 20.16 -19.85
C SER A 318 -2.86 20.23 -19.42
N ASP A 319 -2.07 21.09 -20.07
CA ASP A 319 -0.69 21.39 -19.64
C ASP A 319 -0.62 21.81 -18.16
N LYS A 320 -1.65 22.50 -17.65
CA LYS A 320 -1.74 22.87 -16.23
C LYS A 320 -1.86 21.65 -15.31
N THR A 321 -2.68 20.67 -15.70
CA THR A 321 -2.85 19.42 -14.95
C THR A 321 -1.56 18.62 -14.93
N VAL A 322 -0.87 18.53 -16.07
CA VAL A 322 0.43 17.85 -16.17
C VAL A 322 1.49 18.56 -15.34
N ALA A 323 1.58 19.89 -15.42
CA ALA A 323 2.52 20.67 -14.64
C ALA A 323 2.29 20.50 -13.12
N GLN A 324 1.01 20.47 -12.69
CA GLN A 324 0.67 20.18 -11.29
C GLN A 324 1.07 18.75 -10.90
N ALA A 325 0.86 17.76 -11.75
CA ALA A 325 1.26 16.38 -11.48
C ALA A 325 2.77 16.21 -11.39
N GLU A 326 3.53 16.83 -12.30
CA GLU A 326 5.00 16.84 -12.25
C GLU A 326 5.53 17.55 -11.00
N LYS A 327 4.87 18.63 -10.55
CA LYS A 327 5.19 19.28 -9.28
C LYS A 327 5.06 18.29 -8.11
N GLU A 328 3.97 17.53 -8.06
CA GLU A 328 3.71 16.56 -6.99
C GLU A 328 4.59 15.33 -7.05
N VAL A 329 5.04 14.92 -8.25
CA VAL A 329 6.11 13.93 -8.40
C VAL A 329 7.37 14.43 -7.69
N GLY A 330 7.80 15.66 -7.97
CA GLY A 330 8.97 16.25 -7.32
C GLY A 330 8.82 16.42 -5.82
N GLU A 331 7.64 16.83 -5.34
CA GLU A 331 7.33 16.91 -3.89
C GLU A 331 7.43 15.54 -3.22
N TRP A 332 6.82 14.51 -3.82
CA TRP A 332 6.88 13.15 -3.28
C TRP A 332 8.31 12.60 -3.25
N LEU A 333 9.08 12.79 -4.33
CA LEU A 333 10.46 12.34 -4.41
C LEU A 333 11.37 13.03 -3.38
N ARG A 334 11.16 14.32 -3.10
CA ARG A 334 11.89 15.05 -2.05
C ARG A 334 11.52 14.56 -0.65
N ALA A 335 10.27 14.14 -0.45
CA ALA A 335 9.82 13.60 0.83
C ALA A 335 10.33 12.17 1.08
N HIS A 336 10.68 11.42 0.04
CA HIS A 336 11.11 10.02 0.11
C HIS A 336 12.46 9.78 -0.58
N PRO A 337 13.55 10.44 -0.12
CA PRO A 337 14.86 10.32 -0.77
C PRO A 337 15.43 8.90 -0.74
N ASP A 338 15.06 8.10 0.27
CA ASP A 338 15.59 6.77 0.50
C ASP A 338 14.95 5.69 -0.37
N VAL A 339 13.85 5.98 -1.09
CA VAL A 339 13.12 4.98 -1.89
C VAL A 339 14.03 4.26 -2.89
N TRP A 340 14.98 4.97 -3.50
CA TRP A 340 15.90 4.41 -4.50
C TRP A 340 16.93 3.48 -3.87
N HIS A 341 17.44 3.83 -2.69
CA HIS A 341 18.30 2.94 -1.91
C HIS A 341 17.51 1.74 -1.43
N ASN A 342 16.29 1.91 -0.93
CA ASN A 342 15.45 0.79 -0.52
C ASN A 342 15.18 -0.18 -1.68
N ILE A 343 14.88 0.35 -2.87
CA ILE A 343 14.74 -0.42 -4.10
C ILE A 343 16.01 -1.20 -4.44
N TYR A 344 17.19 -0.61 -4.28
CA TYR A 344 18.47 -1.24 -4.58
C TYR A 344 18.91 -2.23 -3.50
N GLU A 345 18.69 -1.94 -2.21
CA GLU A 345 19.20 -2.75 -1.09
C GLU A 345 18.27 -3.91 -0.72
N HIS A 346 16.99 -3.79 -1.05
CA HIS A 346 15.98 -4.80 -0.76
C HIS A 346 15.35 -5.38 -2.04
N GLY A 347 15.85 -4.96 -3.20
CA GLY A 347 15.39 -5.43 -4.50
C GLY A 347 16.04 -6.74 -4.91
N TYR A 348 15.34 -7.45 -5.79
CA TYR A 348 15.83 -8.65 -6.46
C TYR A 348 15.68 -8.44 -7.96
N ILE A 349 16.67 -8.84 -8.75
CA ILE A 349 16.62 -8.65 -10.19
C ILE A 349 16.56 -9.99 -10.91
N GLU A 350 15.52 -10.17 -11.71
CA GLU A 350 15.46 -11.25 -12.68
C GLU A 350 16.29 -10.88 -13.88
N ARG A 351 17.28 -11.72 -14.22
CA ARG A 351 18.10 -11.48 -15.39
C ARG A 351 17.32 -11.90 -16.66
N PRO A 352 17.11 -10.99 -17.63
CA PRO A 352 16.32 -11.29 -18.83
C PRO A 352 16.86 -12.51 -19.58
N GLY A 353 16.00 -13.51 -19.78
CA GLY A 353 16.37 -14.74 -20.50
C GLY A 353 17.13 -15.78 -19.67
N SER A 354 17.24 -15.60 -18.35
CA SER A 354 17.71 -16.63 -17.42
C SER A 354 16.71 -16.81 -16.28
N GLU A 355 16.65 -18.01 -15.72
CA GLU A 355 15.92 -18.31 -14.48
C GLU A 355 16.69 -17.82 -13.23
N GLU A 356 17.72 -16.99 -13.38
CA GLU A 356 18.52 -16.51 -12.25
C GLU A 356 17.95 -15.17 -11.73
N ALA A 357 17.40 -15.20 -10.50
CA ALA A 357 17.18 -14.02 -9.69
C ALA A 357 18.43 -13.66 -8.88
N LEU A 358 18.94 -12.45 -9.11
CA LEU A 358 20.10 -11.91 -8.42
C LEU A 358 19.70 -11.12 -7.18
N CYS A 359 20.51 -11.31 -6.15
CA CYS A 359 20.48 -10.61 -4.88
C CYS A 359 21.56 -9.54 -4.78
N VAL A 360 21.35 -8.58 -3.87
CA VAL A 360 22.34 -7.54 -3.57
C VAL A 360 23.68 -8.18 -3.20
N GLY A 361 24.75 -7.70 -3.85
CA GLY A 361 26.11 -8.21 -3.68
C GLY A 361 26.47 -9.39 -4.59
N GLU A 362 25.50 -10.05 -5.22
CA GLU A 362 25.80 -11.13 -6.17
C GLU A 362 26.41 -10.55 -7.48
N PRO A 363 27.33 -11.29 -8.13
CA PRO A 363 27.96 -10.81 -9.36
C PRO A 363 26.95 -10.44 -10.44
N GLY A 364 27.01 -9.18 -10.90
CA GLY A 364 26.13 -8.66 -11.94
C GLY A 364 24.86 -7.97 -11.43
N TYR A 365 24.55 -8.02 -10.13
CA TYR A 365 23.39 -7.33 -9.56
C TYR A 365 23.41 -5.82 -9.84
N ASP A 366 24.53 -5.17 -9.54
CA ASP A 366 24.70 -3.72 -9.72
C ASP A 366 24.52 -3.26 -11.17
N ALA A 367 24.80 -4.15 -12.14
CA ALA A 367 24.70 -3.82 -13.56
C ALA A 367 23.25 -3.65 -14.04
N PHE A 368 22.27 -3.94 -13.19
CA PHE A 368 20.84 -3.75 -13.47
C PHE A 368 20.28 -2.43 -12.94
N PHE A 369 21.10 -1.59 -12.31
CA PHE A 369 20.69 -0.31 -11.76
C PHE A 369 21.50 0.81 -12.42
N ASP A 370 20.80 1.73 -13.08
CA ASP A 370 21.42 2.89 -13.74
C ASP A 370 21.28 4.15 -12.88
N PHE A 371 22.16 4.29 -11.89
CA PHE A 371 22.18 5.46 -11.01
C PHE A 371 22.58 6.76 -11.73
N ASP A 372 23.34 6.68 -12.83
CA ASP A 372 23.72 7.85 -13.62
C ASP A 372 22.50 8.37 -14.38
N TRP A 373 21.74 7.48 -15.01
CA TRP A 373 20.44 7.80 -15.60
C TRP A 373 19.47 8.34 -14.55
N LEU A 374 19.34 7.66 -13.40
CA LEU A 374 18.45 8.09 -12.33
C LEU A 374 18.79 9.51 -11.85
N ASN A 375 20.06 9.80 -11.57
CA ASN A 375 20.47 11.14 -11.14
C ASN A 375 20.25 12.20 -12.22
N LYS A 376 20.47 11.87 -13.49
CA LYS A 376 20.15 12.76 -14.61
C LYS A 376 18.65 13.05 -14.68
N GLU A 377 17.82 12.04 -14.46
CA GLU A 377 16.36 12.17 -14.46
C GLU A 377 15.88 12.98 -13.25
N LEU A 378 16.41 12.70 -12.05
CA LEU A 378 16.02 13.36 -10.80
C LEU A 378 16.50 14.81 -10.68
N ALA A 379 17.52 15.21 -11.47
CA ALA A 379 18.02 16.58 -11.50
C ALA A 379 16.93 17.61 -11.87
N GLN A 380 15.90 17.21 -12.63
CA GLN A 380 14.77 18.10 -12.97
C GLN A 380 13.89 18.44 -11.75
N TYR A 381 14.02 17.70 -10.65
CA TYR A 381 13.33 17.92 -9.38
C TYR A 381 14.28 18.44 -8.28
N ASP A 382 15.50 18.83 -8.63
CA ASP A 382 16.56 19.25 -7.71
C ASP A 382 16.95 18.15 -6.68
N ILE A 383 16.95 16.89 -7.13
CA ILE A 383 17.28 15.72 -6.29
C ILE A 383 18.54 15.06 -6.80
N GLN A 384 19.38 14.61 -5.86
CA GLN A 384 20.56 13.80 -6.14
C GLN A 384 20.61 12.61 -5.18
N VAL A 385 20.78 11.42 -5.73
CA VAL A 385 20.88 10.15 -5.01
C VAL A 385 22.35 9.73 -4.99
N PRO A 386 22.95 9.52 -3.81
CA PRO A 386 24.33 9.07 -3.73
C PRO A 386 24.46 7.64 -4.29
N LEU A 387 25.62 7.34 -4.86
CA LEU A 387 25.90 5.97 -5.30
C LEU A 387 25.98 5.03 -4.07
N PRO A 388 25.44 3.80 -4.17
CA PRO A 388 25.58 2.84 -3.09
C PRO A 388 27.06 2.48 -2.90
N VAL A 389 27.47 2.30 -1.64
CA VAL A 389 28.80 1.78 -1.32
C VAL A 389 28.81 0.31 -1.75
N ARG A 390 29.64 -0.04 -2.74
CA ARG A 390 29.78 -1.45 -3.18
C ARG A 390 30.24 -2.30 -2.01
N VAL A 391 29.35 -3.14 -1.51
CA VAL A 391 29.68 -4.16 -0.51
C VAL A 391 30.25 -5.36 -1.25
N THR A 392 31.57 -5.51 -1.25
CA THR A 392 32.21 -6.73 -1.74
C THR A 392 31.90 -7.88 -0.79
N LEU A 393 31.38 -8.99 -1.32
CA LEU A 393 31.02 -10.20 -0.56
C LEU A 393 32.18 -10.83 0.26
N THR A 394 33.41 -10.31 0.14
CA THR A 394 34.55 -10.73 0.96
C THR A 394 34.45 -10.30 2.43
N ASP A 395 33.52 -9.39 2.76
CA ASP A 395 33.45 -8.76 4.09
C ASP A 395 32.25 -9.23 4.95
N ARG A 396 31.53 -10.31 4.57
CA ARG A 396 30.41 -10.88 5.34
C ARG A 396 30.69 -12.25 5.93
#